data_AF-A0A523XY04-F1
#
_entry.id   AF-A0A523XY04-F1
#
_cell.length_a   1.000
_cell.length_b   1.000
_cell.length_c   1.000
_cell.angle_alpha   90.00
_cell.angle_beta   90.00
_cell.angle_gamma   90.00
#
_symmetry.space_group_name_H-M   'P 1'
#
loop_
_entity.id
_entity.type
_entity.pdbx_description
1 polymer ?
#
loop_
_entity_poly.entity_id
_entity_poly.type
_entity_poly.pdbx_seq_one_letter_code
_entity_poly.pdbx_strand_id
1 'polypeptide(L)'
;MKRQYVFVVVTLVLVAACTTPPSPTESPPTATVSTRPKNTPPPTATAIITSTEGTIVEAGHLGLPLPFQQGELFSTSGACAVCHTKTVDDAGADVSIDANWRSTIMANAARDPYWQASVRAEVLENPDLALVIEDRCATCHMPMARFTLFANDEQGKVFGSGFVDPESQLHTLAMDGVSCSLCHQVRETGLGLSSSYSGGFIIDTGLRSPNRVIFGPYTIDNRLTRIMQNSSGFRPEQGLHLSGSELCASCHTLYTPYV
;
A
#
# COMPACT_ATOMS: atom_id res chain seq x y z
N MET A 1 40.55 -0.33 59.60
CA MET A 1 41.55 0.74 59.76
C MET A 1 42.72 0.46 58.81
N LYS A 2 43.02 1.43 57.92
CA LYS A 2 44.32 1.77 57.26
C LYS A 2 45.04 0.67 56.44
N ARG A 3 45.05 0.77 55.09
CA ARG A 3 46.03 1.49 54.19
C ARG A 3 47.35 0.69 54.05
N GLN A 4 48.05 0.55 52.91
CA GLN A 4 48.06 1.23 51.61
C GLN A 4 49.00 0.45 50.64
N TYR A 5 48.58 0.33 49.36
CA TYR A 5 49.31 0.37 48.07
C TYR A 5 50.85 0.19 47.99
N VAL A 6 51.35 -0.47 46.91
CA VAL A 6 52.22 0.14 45.86
C VAL A 6 52.74 -0.91 44.83
N PHE A 7 52.40 -0.61 43.56
CA PHE A 7 53.12 -0.78 42.29
C PHE A 7 53.52 -2.15 41.70
N VAL A 8 52.84 -2.42 40.58
CA VAL A 8 53.19 -3.32 39.47
C VAL A 8 54.34 -2.75 38.65
N VAL A 9 55.39 -3.53 38.42
CA VAL A 9 56.39 -3.32 37.35
C VAL A 9 56.66 -4.69 36.72
N VAL A 10 56.10 -4.93 35.53
CA VAL A 10 56.52 -6.05 34.66
C VAL A 10 56.72 -5.50 33.25
N THR A 11 57.99 -5.21 32.99
CA THR A 11 58.75 -5.37 31.73
C THR A 11 57.98 -5.61 30.44
N LEU A 12 58.05 -4.61 29.55
CA LEU A 12 57.80 -4.68 28.12
C LEU A 12 58.89 -5.55 27.45
N VAL A 13 58.49 -6.65 26.80
CA VAL A 13 59.32 -7.38 25.83
C VAL A 13 58.71 -7.17 24.45
N LEU A 14 59.45 -6.49 23.58
CA LEU A 14 59.12 -6.29 22.17
C LEU A 14 59.16 -7.62 21.42
N VAL A 15 58.04 -8.00 20.81
CA VAL A 15 58.01 -8.93 19.68
C VAL A 15 57.57 -8.15 18.46
N ALA A 16 58.52 -7.84 17.60
CA ALA A 16 58.28 -7.37 16.24
C ALA A 16 57.84 -8.58 15.40
N ALA A 17 56.57 -8.61 15.01
CA ALA A 17 56.06 -9.50 13.99
C ALA A 17 55.10 -8.72 13.07
N CYS A 18 55.45 -8.75 11.79
CA CYS A 18 54.90 -8.03 10.65
C CYS A 18 53.38 -7.80 10.66
N THR A 19 52.97 -6.54 10.61
CA THR A 19 51.64 -6.14 10.15
C THR A 19 51.80 -5.24 8.93
N THR A 20 51.45 -5.77 7.76
CA THR A 20 51.18 -4.94 6.58
C THR A 20 49.89 -4.15 6.83
N PRO A 21 49.89 -2.81 6.69
CA PRO A 21 48.64 -2.06 6.77
C PRO A 21 47.73 -2.46 5.62
N PRO A 22 46.41 -2.64 5.85
CA PRO A 22 45.46 -2.77 4.74
C PRO A 22 45.50 -1.47 3.91
N SER A 23 45.54 -1.62 2.58
CA SER A 23 45.36 -0.50 1.66
C SER A 23 44.09 0.27 2.03
N PRO A 24 44.09 1.61 1.99
CA PRO A 24 42.87 2.37 2.19
C PRO A 24 41.88 1.99 1.08
N THR A 25 40.82 1.28 1.44
CA THR A 25 39.67 1.12 0.57
C THR A 25 39.11 2.51 0.30
N GLU A 26 39.15 2.92 -0.97
CA GLU A 26 38.54 4.16 -1.44
C GLU A 26 37.07 4.18 -0.97
N SER A 27 36.69 5.23 -0.24
CA SER A 27 35.31 5.44 0.15
C SER A 27 34.43 5.41 -1.12
N PRO A 28 33.29 4.72 -1.12
CA PRO A 28 32.36 4.80 -2.24
C PRO A 28 32.05 6.28 -2.51
N PRO A 29 31.98 6.71 -3.78
CA PRO A 29 31.59 8.08 -4.08
C PRO A 29 30.27 8.36 -3.38
N THR A 30 30.21 9.48 -2.66
CA THR A 30 28.99 9.98 -2.04
C THR A 30 27.89 9.93 -3.09
N ALA A 31 26.85 9.14 -2.85
CA ALA A 31 25.71 9.08 -3.73
C ALA A 31 25.19 10.51 -3.90
N THR A 32 25.37 11.05 -5.10
CA THR A 32 24.77 12.31 -5.48
C THR A 32 23.28 12.11 -5.30
N VAL A 33 22.67 12.83 -4.35
CA VAL A 33 21.21 12.90 -4.24
C VAL A 33 20.73 13.48 -5.56
N SER A 34 20.32 12.60 -6.47
CA SER A 34 19.72 13.01 -7.73
C SER A 34 18.44 13.75 -7.37
N THR A 35 18.44 15.07 -7.55
CA THR A 35 17.23 15.86 -7.37
C THR A 35 16.22 15.37 -8.38
N ARG A 36 15.19 14.66 -7.91
CA ARG A 36 14.06 14.20 -8.72
C ARG A 36 13.52 15.37 -9.55
N PRO A 37 13.36 15.24 -10.87
CA PRO A 37 12.67 16.23 -11.67
C PRO A 37 11.28 16.45 -11.10
N LYS A 38 10.99 17.67 -10.64
CA LYS A 38 9.67 18.01 -10.06
C LYS A 38 8.55 18.04 -11.12
N ASN A 39 8.92 18.04 -12.39
CA ASN A 39 8.00 18.12 -13.53
C ASN A 39 8.48 17.16 -14.63
N THR A 40 8.16 15.88 -14.51
CA THR A 40 8.11 15.03 -15.70
C THR A 40 6.73 15.25 -16.32
N PRO A 41 6.63 15.76 -17.56
CA PRO A 41 5.35 15.78 -18.27
C PRO A 41 4.75 14.37 -18.26
N PRO A 42 3.42 14.22 -18.16
CA PRO A 42 2.78 12.91 -18.29
C PRO A 42 3.32 12.22 -19.55
N PRO A 43 3.58 10.89 -19.51
CA PRO A 43 3.95 10.18 -20.72
C PRO A 43 2.89 10.47 -21.78
N THR A 44 3.31 11.01 -22.93
CA THR A 44 2.41 11.21 -24.06
C THR A 44 1.93 9.83 -24.47
N ALA A 45 0.64 9.55 -24.22
CA ALA A 45 0.01 8.32 -24.64
C ALA A 45 0.23 8.19 -26.15
N THR A 46 0.96 7.15 -26.56
CA THR A 46 0.98 6.78 -27.97
C THR A 46 -0.43 6.33 -28.30
N ALA A 47 -1.10 7.04 -29.20
CA ALA A 47 -2.45 6.69 -29.62
C ALA A 47 -2.41 5.32 -30.29
N ILE A 48 -2.88 4.29 -29.58
CA ILE A 48 -3.21 3.01 -30.18
C ILE A 48 -4.55 3.24 -30.89
N ILE A 49 -4.50 3.50 -32.18
CA ILE A 49 -5.71 3.55 -33.01
C ILE A 49 -6.11 2.11 -33.28
N THR A 50 -6.85 1.50 -32.34
CA THR A 50 -7.59 0.27 -32.62
C THR A 50 -8.86 0.67 -33.36
N SER A 51 -9.03 0.21 -34.60
CA SER A 51 -10.27 0.40 -35.35
C SER A 51 -11.40 -0.38 -34.67
N THR A 52 -12.29 0.31 -33.98
CA THR A 52 -13.50 -0.30 -33.44
C THR A 52 -14.54 -0.38 -34.56
N GLU A 53 -14.57 -1.51 -35.27
CA GLU A 53 -15.79 -1.88 -36.01
C GLU A 53 -16.91 -2.07 -35.00
N GLY A 54 -18.03 -1.36 -35.24
CA GLY A 54 -19.20 -1.32 -34.37
C GLY A 54 -19.85 -2.69 -34.23
N THR A 55 -19.32 -3.49 -33.31
CA THR A 55 -20.02 -4.68 -32.82
C THR A 55 -21.04 -4.20 -31.80
N ILE A 56 -22.30 -4.53 -32.04
CA ILE A 56 -23.38 -4.27 -31.09
C ILE A 56 -23.02 -5.06 -29.82
N VAL A 57 -22.60 -4.34 -28.79
CA VAL A 57 -22.27 -4.93 -27.48
C VAL A 57 -23.61 -5.37 -26.89
N GLU A 58 -23.92 -6.66 -27.03
CA GLU A 58 -24.91 -7.36 -26.22
C GLU A 58 -24.70 -6.93 -24.77
N ALA A 59 -25.77 -6.45 -24.10
CA ALA A 59 -25.71 -5.79 -22.79
C ALA A 59 -24.70 -6.49 -21.88
N GLY A 60 -23.49 -5.92 -21.82
CA GLY A 60 -22.36 -6.53 -21.13
C GLY A 60 -22.79 -6.82 -19.71
N HIS A 61 -22.35 -7.95 -19.15
CA HIS A 61 -22.60 -8.25 -17.75
C HIS A 61 -22.14 -7.06 -16.91
N LEU A 62 -23.09 -6.25 -16.41
CA LEU A 62 -22.84 -4.95 -15.75
C LEU A 62 -22.07 -5.09 -14.42
N GLY A 63 -21.63 -6.30 -14.08
CA GLY A 63 -21.12 -6.67 -12.77
C GLY A 63 -22.18 -6.54 -11.69
N LEU A 64 -21.88 -7.07 -10.50
CA LEU A 64 -22.64 -6.72 -9.30
C LEU A 64 -22.34 -5.27 -8.90
N PRO A 65 -23.24 -4.57 -8.18
CA PRO A 65 -22.93 -3.26 -7.62
C PRO A 65 -21.63 -3.27 -6.82
N LEU A 66 -20.89 -2.16 -6.85
CA LEU A 66 -19.72 -1.99 -5.99
C LEU A 66 -20.16 -1.94 -4.52
N PRO A 67 -19.45 -2.61 -3.61
CA PRO A 67 -19.86 -2.66 -2.22
C PRO A 67 -19.82 -1.27 -1.58
N PHE A 68 -20.74 -1.01 -0.66
CA PHE A 68 -20.77 0.20 0.14
C PHE A 68 -20.72 -0.17 1.63
N GLN A 69 -19.56 0.01 2.24
CA GLN A 69 -19.35 -0.04 3.68
C GLN A 69 -18.36 1.07 4.06
N GLN A 70 -18.72 1.82 5.10
CA GLN A 70 -17.86 2.82 5.71
C GLN A 70 -17.40 2.30 7.08
N GLY A 71 -16.11 2.05 7.22
CA GLY A 71 -15.45 1.77 8.48
C GLY A 71 -14.87 3.04 9.11
N GLU A 72 -14.10 2.86 10.18
CA GLU A 72 -13.47 3.96 10.92
C GLU A 72 -12.32 4.63 10.15
N LEU A 73 -11.56 3.83 9.41
CA LEU A 73 -10.39 4.26 8.63
C LEU A 73 -10.64 4.28 7.13
N PHE A 74 -11.50 3.39 6.61
CA PHE A 74 -11.65 3.13 5.19
C PHE A 74 -13.11 3.09 4.77
N SER A 75 -13.36 3.37 3.49
CA SER A 75 -14.63 3.09 2.82
C SER A 75 -14.36 2.23 1.59
N THR A 76 -15.27 1.33 1.28
CA THR A 76 -15.19 0.57 0.03
C THR A 76 -15.46 1.43 -1.21
N SER A 77 -15.11 0.89 -2.37
CA SER A 77 -15.16 1.49 -3.70
C SER A 77 -16.52 2.13 -4.05
N GLY A 78 -17.63 1.58 -3.56
CA GLY A 78 -18.96 2.16 -3.75
C GLY A 78 -19.11 3.59 -3.24
N ALA A 79 -18.36 3.99 -2.19
CA ALA A 79 -18.36 5.37 -1.70
C ALA A 79 -17.70 6.37 -2.67
N CYS A 80 -16.86 5.87 -3.57
CA CYS A 80 -16.14 6.67 -4.58
C CYS A 80 -16.87 6.67 -5.93
N ALA A 81 -17.47 5.52 -6.28
CA ALA A 81 -18.15 5.32 -7.55
C ALA A 81 -19.33 6.27 -7.79
N VAL A 82 -19.94 6.82 -6.73
CA VAL A 82 -21.03 7.81 -6.83
C VAL A 82 -20.67 9.00 -7.73
N CYS A 83 -19.41 9.43 -7.74
CA CYS A 83 -18.93 10.55 -8.54
C CYS A 83 -17.83 10.18 -9.56
N HIS A 84 -17.17 9.04 -9.36
CA HIS A 84 -16.06 8.59 -10.22
C HIS A 84 -16.47 7.54 -11.27
N THR A 85 -17.78 7.41 -11.50
CA THR A 85 -18.39 6.61 -12.56
C THR A 85 -19.00 7.51 -13.63
N LYS A 86 -19.18 6.97 -14.84
CA LYS A 86 -19.71 7.66 -16.04
C LYS A 86 -18.99 8.98 -16.36
N THR A 87 -17.71 9.07 -16.01
CA THR A 87 -16.89 10.23 -16.37
C THR A 87 -16.38 10.06 -17.79
N VAL A 88 -16.39 11.13 -18.57
CA VAL A 88 -15.89 11.13 -19.95
C VAL A 88 -14.78 12.16 -20.14
N ASP A 89 -13.90 11.92 -21.10
CA ASP A 89 -12.92 12.92 -21.56
C ASP A 89 -13.53 13.91 -22.56
N ASP A 90 -12.73 14.85 -23.07
CA ASP A 90 -13.15 15.87 -24.04
C ASP A 90 -13.62 15.27 -25.38
N ALA A 91 -13.21 14.04 -25.71
CA ALA A 91 -13.66 13.32 -26.90
C ALA A 91 -14.94 12.50 -26.65
N GLY A 92 -15.45 12.47 -25.41
CA GLY A 92 -16.60 11.68 -25.00
C GLY A 92 -16.28 10.22 -24.71
N ALA A 93 -15.00 9.83 -24.63
CA ALA A 93 -14.61 8.49 -24.27
C ALA A 93 -14.79 8.26 -22.76
N ASP A 94 -15.25 7.06 -22.39
CA ASP A 94 -15.43 6.69 -20.98
C ASP A 94 -14.07 6.57 -20.27
N VAL A 95 -13.90 7.35 -19.21
CA VAL A 95 -12.74 7.36 -18.32
C VAL A 95 -13.13 7.06 -16.87
N SER A 96 -14.27 6.38 -16.66
CA SER A 96 -14.77 5.95 -15.37
C SER A 96 -13.73 5.18 -14.57
N ILE A 97 -13.31 5.77 -13.45
CA ILE A 97 -12.22 5.24 -12.63
C ILE A 97 -12.67 3.97 -11.93
N ASP A 98 -13.93 3.90 -11.51
CA ASP A 98 -14.50 2.73 -10.85
C ASP A 98 -14.53 1.52 -11.78
N ALA A 99 -14.96 1.71 -13.04
CA ALA A 99 -14.98 0.66 -14.06
C ALA A 99 -13.56 0.18 -14.39
N ASN A 100 -12.63 1.12 -14.59
CA ASN A 100 -11.23 0.81 -14.87
C ASN A 100 -10.59 0.04 -13.72
N TRP A 101 -10.69 0.52 -12.48
CA TRP A 101 -10.16 -0.14 -11.30
C TRP A 101 -10.74 -1.55 -11.10
N ARG A 102 -12.04 -1.72 -11.29
CA ARG A 102 -12.75 -2.99 -11.04
C ARG A 102 -12.21 -4.16 -11.86
N SER A 103 -11.66 -3.89 -13.04
CA SER A 103 -11.08 -4.91 -13.92
C SER A 103 -9.62 -5.27 -13.59
N THR A 104 -9.00 -4.59 -12.61
CA THR A 104 -7.58 -4.78 -12.28
C THR A 104 -7.34 -5.90 -11.27
N ILE A 105 -6.07 -6.29 -11.14
CA ILE A 105 -5.60 -7.19 -10.05
C ILE A 105 -5.85 -6.58 -8.66
N MET A 106 -5.88 -5.25 -8.53
CA MET A 106 -6.07 -4.56 -7.25
C MET A 106 -7.47 -4.80 -6.68
N ALA A 107 -8.50 -4.63 -7.52
CA ALA A 107 -9.90 -4.89 -7.14
C ALA A 107 -10.17 -6.37 -6.82
N ASN A 108 -9.36 -7.27 -7.37
CA ASN A 108 -9.53 -8.71 -7.23
C ASN A 108 -8.51 -9.36 -6.29
N ALA A 109 -7.63 -8.57 -5.64
CA ALA A 109 -6.50 -9.08 -4.86
C ALA A 109 -6.92 -10.04 -3.72
N ALA A 110 -8.05 -9.77 -3.08
CA ALA A 110 -8.62 -10.63 -2.03
C ALA A 110 -9.41 -11.82 -2.57
N ARG A 111 -9.90 -11.73 -3.82
CA ARG A 111 -10.82 -12.70 -4.45
C ARG A 111 -10.10 -13.73 -5.30
N ASP A 112 -8.82 -13.51 -5.59
CA ASP A 112 -8.02 -14.43 -6.37
C ASP A 112 -7.97 -15.82 -5.69
N PRO A 113 -8.57 -16.85 -6.31
CA PRO A 113 -8.62 -18.18 -5.72
C PRO A 113 -7.23 -18.83 -5.64
N TYR A 114 -6.29 -18.47 -6.53
CA TYR A 114 -4.93 -18.99 -6.47
C TYR A 114 -4.17 -18.40 -5.28
N TRP A 115 -4.33 -17.11 -5.03
CA TRP A 115 -3.80 -16.48 -3.82
C TRP A 115 -4.39 -17.13 -2.56
N GLN A 116 -5.72 -17.24 -2.45
CA GLN A 116 -6.35 -17.87 -1.28
C GLN A 116 -5.88 -19.31 -1.06
N ALA A 117 -5.79 -20.11 -2.13
CA ALA A 117 -5.30 -21.48 -2.05
C ALA A 117 -3.83 -21.54 -1.58
N SER A 118 -2.98 -20.63 -2.07
CA SER A 118 -1.56 -20.56 -1.71
C SER A 118 -1.37 -20.21 -0.24
N VAL A 119 -2.06 -19.16 0.25
CA VAL A 119 -2.01 -18.79 1.68
C VAL A 119 -2.53 -19.93 2.55
N ARG A 120 -3.62 -20.58 2.13
CA ARG A 120 -4.17 -21.73 2.88
C ARG A 120 -3.21 -22.91 2.91
N ALA A 121 -2.52 -23.20 1.82
CA ALA A 121 -1.53 -24.28 1.78
C ALA A 121 -0.40 -23.99 2.78
N GLU A 122 0.14 -22.78 2.79
CA GLU A 122 1.20 -22.37 3.72
C GLU A 122 0.77 -22.48 5.18
N VAL A 123 -0.47 -22.08 5.50
CA VAL A 123 -1.08 -22.23 6.83
C VAL A 123 -1.24 -23.69 7.24
N LEU A 124 -1.64 -24.58 6.31
CA LEU A 124 -1.81 -26.00 6.59
C LEU A 124 -0.47 -26.70 6.83
N GLU A 125 0.58 -26.27 6.13
CA GLU A 125 1.94 -26.79 6.32
C GLU A 125 2.59 -26.24 7.60
N ASN A 126 2.23 -25.04 8.02
CA ASN A 126 2.82 -24.33 9.16
C ASN A 126 1.74 -23.83 10.14
N PRO A 127 1.00 -24.73 10.81
CA PRO A 127 -0.14 -24.36 11.65
C PRO A 127 0.23 -23.43 12.81
N ASP A 128 1.44 -23.57 13.36
CA ASP A 128 1.94 -22.71 14.45
C ASP A 128 2.20 -21.26 14.01
N LEU A 129 2.34 -21.03 12.69
CA LEU A 129 2.55 -19.72 12.09
C LEU A 129 1.31 -19.16 11.39
N ALA A 130 0.17 -19.85 11.46
CA ALA A 130 -1.03 -19.53 10.70
C ALA A 130 -1.41 -18.04 10.78
N LEU A 131 -1.45 -17.49 11.98
CA LEU A 131 -1.85 -16.11 12.22
C LEU A 131 -0.83 -15.09 11.71
N VAL A 132 0.47 -15.43 11.72
CA VAL A 132 1.53 -14.59 11.15
C VAL A 132 1.44 -14.58 9.62
N ILE A 133 1.26 -15.75 9.01
CA ILE A 133 1.11 -15.91 7.56
C ILE A 133 -0.12 -15.13 7.07
N GLU A 134 -1.27 -15.35 7.70
CA GLU A 134 -2.53 -14.72 7.30
C GLU A 134 -2.48 -13.20 7.44
N ASP A 135 -1.99 -12.65 8.56
CA ASP A 135 -1.80 -11.19 8.73
C ASP A 135 -0.86 -10.62 7.67
N ARG A 136 0.22 -11.35 7.40
CA ARG A 136 1.26 -10.91 6.47
C ARG A 136 0.74 -10.82 5.04
N CYS A 137 0.05 -11.85 4.56
CA CYS A 137 -0.53 -11.88 3.22
C CYS A 137 -1.69 -10.87 3.10
N ALA A 138 -2.51 -10.74 4.13
CA ALA A 138 -3.62 -9.79 4.16
C ALA A 138 -3.16 -8.33 4.12
N THR A 139 -1.92 -8.03 4.53
CA THR A 139 -1.34 -6.68 4.48
C THR A 139 -1.41 -6.06 3.08
N CYS A 140 -1.24 -6.84 2.01
CA CYS A 140 -1.26 -6.33 0.63
C CYS A 140 -2.50 -6.77 -0.16
N HIS A 141 -3.18 -7.86 0.23
CA HIS A 141 -4.32 -8.41 -0.52
C HIS A 141 -5.69 -8.08 0.09
N MET A 142 -5.75 -7.82 1.39
CA MET A 142 -6.95 -7.38 2.13
C MET A 142 -6.64 -6.15 3.01
N PRO A 143 -5.97 -5.12 2.46
CA PRO A 143 -5.22 -4.14 3.23
C PRO A 143 -6.12 -3.24 4.10
N MET A 144 -7.33 -2.90 3.65
CA MET A 144 -8.23 -2.05 4.44
C MET A 144 -8.71 -2.75 5.72
N ALA A 145 -9.10 -4.02 5.62
CA ALA A 145 -9.51 -4.82 6.76
C ALA A 145 -8.33 -5.08 7.70
N ARG A 146 -7.19 -5.54 7.17
CA ARG A 146 -5.98 -5.78 7.96
C ARG A 146 -5.50 -4.52 8.67
N PHE A 147 -5.42 -3.39 7.97
CA PHE A 147 -4.94 -2.14 8.56
C PHE A 147 -5.89 -1.63 9.66
N THR A 148 -7.20 -1.90 9.56
CA THR A 148 -8.17 -1.60 10.62
C THR A 148 -7.85 -2.35 11.92
N LEU A 149 -7.44 -3.62 11.83
CA LEU A 149 -6.97 -4.38 13.00
C LEU A 149 -5.60 -3.91 13.48
N PHE A 150 -4.65 -3.69 12.56
CA PHE A 150 -3.31 -3.20 12.89
C PHE A 150 -3.35 -1.87 13.66
N ALA A 151 -4.26 -0.96 13.31
CA ALA A 151 -4.42 0.31 14.02
C ALA A 151 -4.93 0.16 15.47
N ASN A 152 -5.40 -1.03 15.84
CA ASN A 152 -5.84 -1.41 17.18
C ASN A 152 -4.90 -2.46 17.82
N ASP A 153 -3.66 -2.58 17.32
CA ASP A 153 -2.67 -3.56 17.78
C ASP A 153 -3.12 -5.03 17.63
N GLU A 154 -4.02 -5.30 16.68
CA GLU A 154 -4.53 -6.63 16.35
C GLU A 154 -3.98 -7.14 15.01
N GLN A 155 -3.98 -8.47 14.85
CA GLN A 155 -3.49 -9.14 13.63
C GLN A 155 -4.65 -9.62 12.76
N GLY A 156 -4.44 -9.58 11.45
CA GLY A 156 -5.37 -10.09 10.45
C GLY A 156 -5.49 -11.62 10.46
N LYS A 157 -6.72 -12.10 10.25
CA LYS A 157 -7.02 -13.49 9.98
C LYS A 157 -7.83 -13.57 8.68
N VAL A 158 -7.35 -14.34 7.72
CA VAL A 158 -7.99 -14.54 6.41
C VAL A 158 -9.08 -15.60 6.52
N PHE A 159 -8.81 -16.78 7.10
CA PHE A 159 -9.69 -17.95 7.04
C PHE A 159 -10.48 -18.22 8.34
N GLY A 160 -11.37 -19.22 8.30
CA GLY A 160 -12.28 -19.53 9.41
C GLY A 160 -13.26 -18.39 9.61
N SER A 161 -13.42 -17.90 10.84
CA SER A 161 -14.20 -16.69 11.17
C SER A 161 -13.48 -15.38 10.80
N GLY A 162 -12.56 -15.43 9.84
CA GLY A 162 -11.70 -14.33 9.41
C GLY A 162 -12.32 -13.49 8.30
N PHE A 163 -11.48 -12.80 7.54
CA PHE A 163 -11.89 -11.87 6.49
C PHE A 163 -12.72 -12.50 5.36
N VAL A 164 -12.49 -13.76 5.01
CA VAL A 164 -13.27 -14.42 3.95
C VAL A 164 -14.65 -14.88 4.42
N ASP A 165 -14.91 -14.89 5.72
CA ASP A 165 -16.22 -15.22 6.29
C ASP A 165 -17.21 -14.09 6.02
N PRO A 166 -18.33 -14.32 5.31
CA PRO A 166 -19.35 -13.30 5.07
C PRO A 166 -19.95 -12.71 6.35
N GLU A 167 -19.89 -13.43 7.48
CA GLU A 167 -20.38 -12.95 8.78
C GLU A 167 -19.38 -12.05 9.52
N SER A 168 -18.14 -11.95 9.02
CA SER A 168 -17.13 -11.04 9.59
C SER A 168 -17.49 -9.59 9.31
N GLN A 169 -17.42 -8.73 10.33
CA GLN A 169 -17.68 -7.29 10.19
C GLN A 169 -16.71 -6.59 9.22
N LEU A 170 -15.53 -7.17 9.00
CA LEU A 170 -14.51 -6.66 8.09
C LEU A 170 -14.55 -7.32 6.71
N HIS A 171 -15.46 -8.26 6.47
CA HIS A 171 -15.57 -9.01 5.22
C HIS A 171 -15.65 -8.08 4.00
N THR A 172 -16.57 -7.13 4.00
CA THR A 172 -16.77 -6.24 2.85
C THR A 172 -15.53 -5.39 2.57
N LEU A 173 -14.86 -4.88 3.61
CA LEU A 173 -13.61 -4.12 3.48
C LEU A 173 -12.46 -4.99 2.95
N ALA A 174 -12.40 -6.26 3.39
CA ALA A 174 -11.39 -7.20 2.92
C ALA A 174 -11.62 -7.57 1.45
N MET A 175 -12.85 -7.92 1.10
CA MET A 175 -13.23 -8.42 -0.22
C MET A 175 -13.33 -7.33 -1.29
N ASP A 176 -13.26 -6.06 -0.93
CA ASP A 176 -13.07 -4.95 -1.88
C ASP A 176 -11.60 -4.79 -2.31
N GLY A 177 -10.69 -5.62 -1.79
CA GLY A 177 -9.30 -5.72 -2.22
C GLY A 177 -8.46 -4.47 -1.94
N VAL A 178 -7.54 -4.17 -2.85
CA VAL A 178 -6.74 -2.94 -2.82
C VAL A 178 -7.59 -1.81 -3.44
N SER A 179 -8.39 -1.17 -2.60
CA SER A 179 -9.42 -0.20 -3.02
C SER A 179 -9.00 1.26 -2.91
N CYS A 180 -9.86 2.16 -3.38
CA CYS A 180 -9.63 3.58 -3.52
C CYS A 180 -9.15 4.22 -2.21
N SER A 181 -9.85 3.95 -1.10
CA SER A 181 -9.52 4.58 0.18
C SER A 181 -8.23 4.05 0.81
N LEU A 182 -7.64 2.95 0.32
CA LEU A 182 -6.30 2.55 0.75
C LEU A 182 -5.25 3.44 0.08
N CYS A 183 -5.08 3.29 -1.24
CA CYS A 183 -3.96 3.90 -1.97
C CYS A 183 -3.98 5.42 -1.80
N HIS A 184 -5.17 6.01 -1.88
CA HIS A 184 -5.29 7.44 -1.77
C HIS A 184 -5.12 7.97 -0.33
N GLN A 185 -5.05 7.14 0.71
CA GLN A 185 -4.70 7.59 2.07
C GLN A 185 -3.20 7.51 2.38
N VAL A 186 -2.42 6.78 1.57
CA VAL A 186 -0.98 6.59 1.81
C VAL A 186 -0.28 7.95 1.77
N ARG A 187 0.51 8.24 2.81
CA ARG A 187 1.35 9.44 2.91
C ARG A 187 2.61 9.27 2.05
N GLU A 188 3.13 10.38 1.53
CA GLU A 188 4.43 10.40 0.82
C GLU A 188 5.59 9.98 1.72
N THR A 189 5.48 10.26 3.02
CA THR A 189 6.53 9.99 4.01
C THR A 189 7.00 8.54 3.95
N GLY A 190 8.30 8.36 3.72
CA GLY A 190 8.97 7.06 3.74
C GLY A 190 8.84 6.24 2.45
N LEU A 191 8.01 6.65 1.48
CA LEU A 191 7.88 5.93 0.21
C LEU A 191 9.22 5.83 -0.52
N GLY A 192 9.52 4.63 -1.03
CA GLY A 192 10.76 4.33 -1.73
C GLY A 192 11.92 3.94 -0.81
N LEU A 193 11.75 4.06 0.51
CA LEU A 193 12.69 3.54 1.50
C LEU A 193 12.32 2.10 1.89
N SER A 194 13.30 1.36 2.40
CA SER A 194 13.11 -0.03 2.87
C SER A 194 12.02 -0.16 3.93
N SER A 195 11.79 0.88 4.73
CA SER A 195 10.72 0.93 5.72
C SER A 195 9.31 0.94 5.13
N SER A 196 9.14 1.36 3.87
CA SER A 196 7.82 1.41 3.20
C SER A 196 7.44 0.13 2.48
N TYR A 197 8.43 -0.70 2.16
CA TYR A 197 8.25 -1.98 1.50
C TYR A 197 7.45 -2.92 2.40
N SER A 198 7.07 -4.09 1.87
CA SER A 198 6.48 -5.12 2.71
C SER A 198 5.16 -4.68 3.38
N GLY A 199 4.42 -3.75 2.77
CA GLY A 199 3.22 -3.13 3.32
C GLY A 199 3.45 -2.06 4.38
N GLY A 200 4.68 -1.53 4.50
CA GLY A 200 5.08 -0.51 5.46
C GLY A 200 4.65 0.92 5.08
N PHE A 201 3.64 1.08 4.23
CA PHE A 201 3.09 2.39 3.89
C PHE A 201 2.49 3.06 5.14
N ILE A 202 2.50 4.40 5.16
CA ILE A 202 2.00 5.18 6.29
C ILE A 202 0.61 5.73 5.96
N ILE A 203 -0.36 5.48 6.83
CA ILE A 203 -1.70 6.07 6.80
C ILE A 203 -1.95 6.78 8.13
N ASP A 204 -2.64 7.92 8.06
CA ASP A 204 -3.04 8.68 9.23
C ASP A 204 -4.21 8.02 9.97
N THR A 205 -3.98 7.63 11.22
CA THR A 205 -5.00 7.05 12.10
C THR A 205 -5.67 8.08 13.02
N GLY A 206 -5.16 9.31 13.09
CA GLY A 206 -5.65 10.36 13.99
C GLY A 206 -6.79 11.19 13.40
N LEU A 207 -6.78 11.45 12.10
CA LEU A 207 -7.85 12.18 11.42
C LEU A 207 -9.08 11.30 11.22
N ARG A 208 -10.27 11.82 11.55
CA ARG A 208 -11.54 11.11 11.43
C ARG A 208 -12.42 11.71 10.34
N SER A 209 -13.41 10.95 9.87
CA SER A 209 -14.49 11.49 9.02
C SER A 209 -15.15 12.70 9.70
N PRO A 210 -15.46 13.79 8.98
CA PRO A 210 -15.27 13.97 7.53
C PRO A 210 -13.90 14.54 7.15
N ASN A 211 -13.01 14.80 8.10
CA ASN A 211 -11.73 15.50 7.88
C ASN A 211 -10.57 14.58 7.48
N ARG A 212 -10.80 13.26 7.44
CA ARG A 212 -9.84 12.26 6.97
C ARG A 212 -9.39 12.61 5.55
N VAL A 213 -8.09 12.71 5.36
CA VAL A 213 -7.52 13.15 4.09
C VAL A 213 -7.40 12.00 3.12
N ILE A 214 -7.75 12.26 1.87
CA ILE A 214 -7.48 11.39 0.74
C ILE A 214 -6.79 12.22 -0.34
N PHE A 215 -5.79 11.66 -1.00
CA PHE A 215 -4.95 12.38 -1.96
C PHE A 215 -5.43 12.15 -3.39
N GLY A 216 -5.21 13.10 -4.29
CA GLY A 216 -5.43 12.94 -5.73
C GLY A 216 -4.42 13.78 -6.52
N PRO A 217 -4.30 13.58 -7.85
CA PRO A 217 -3.32 14.31 -8.64
C PRO A 217 -3.70 15.79 -8.86
N TYR A 218 -4.97 16.12 -8.67
CA TYR A 218 -5.53 17.43 -8.99
C TYR A 218 -5.78 18.28 -7.74
N THR A 219 -5.59 19.59 -7.89
CA THR A 219 -6.21 20.57 -7.01
C THR A 219 -7.68 20.69 -7.38
N ILE A 220 -8.56 20.71 -6.37
CA ILE A 220 -9.99 20.91 -6.59
C ILE A 220 -10.49 22.11 -5.79
N ASP A 221 -11.54 22.76 -6.28
CA ASP A 221 -12.11 23.92 -5.61
C ASP A 221 -12.92 23.52 -4.35
N ASN A 222 -13.18 24.51 -3.50
CA ASN A 222 -13.87 24.29 -2.21
C ASN A 222 -15.30 23.74 -2.34
N ARG A 223 -16.00 23.97 -3.45
CA ARG A 223 -17.36 23.43 -3.66
C ARG A 223 -17.26 21.93 -3.93
N LEU A 224 -16.39 21.51 -4.85
CA LEU A 224 -16.19 20.09 -5.15
C LEU A 224 -15.62 19.34 -3.95
N THR A 225 -14.69 19.96 -3.19
CA THR A 225 -14.20 19.40 -1.91
C THR A 225 -15.33 19.07 -0.96
N ARG A 226 -16.28 19.99 -0.75
CA ARG A 226 -17.41 19.75 0.16
C ARG A 226 -18.36 18.65 -0.34
N ILE A 227 -18.57 18.54 -1.65
CA ILE A 227 -19.40 17.48 -2.24
C ILE A 227 -18.75 16.12 -1.97
N MET A 228 -17.47 15.97 -2.31
CA MET A 228 -16.73 14.73 -2.08
C MET A 228 -16.68 14.39 -0.59
N GLN A 229 -16.42 15.37 0.26
CA GLN A 229 -16.35 15.20 1.71
C GLN A 229 -17.67 14.72 2.31
N ASN A 230 -18.80 15.33 1.92
CA ASN A 230 -20.11 14.93 2.41
C ASN A 230 -20.55 13.56 1.89
N SER A 231 -20.16 13.20 0.66
CA SER A 231 -20.57 11.93 0.04
C SER A 231 -19.72 10.75 0.48
N SER A 232 -18.41 10.95 0.67
CA SER A 232 -17.45 9.86 0.91
C SER A 232 -16.94 9.80 2.36
N GLY A 233 -17.06 10.89 3.11
CA GLY A 233 -16.43 11.05 4.43
C GLY A 233 -14.94 11.43 4.37
N PHE A 234 -14.40 11.72 3.18
CA PHE A 234 -13.00 12.08 2.97
C PHE A 234 -12.84 13.49 2.40
N ARG A 235 -11.88 14.22 2.95
CA ARG A 235 -11.46 15.52 2.43
C ARG A 235 -10.34 15.33 1.40
N PRO A 236 -10.57 15.65 0.12
CA PRO A 236 -9.54 15.56 -0.90
C PRO A 236 -8.44 16.62 -0.73
N GLU A 237 -7.19 16.21 -0.98
CA GLU A 237 -6.02 17.07 -1.12
C GLU A 237 -5.18 16.65 -2.33
N GLN A 238 -4.37 17.56 -2.86
CA GLN A 238 -3.41 17.16 -3.89
C GLN A 238 -2.27 16.35 -3.26
N GLY A 239 -1.97 15.19 -3.83
CA GLY A 239 -0.82 14.35 -3.47
C GLY A 239 -0.19 13.75 -4.72
N LEU A 240 0.88 14.37 -5.21
CA LEU A 240 1.55 13.97 -6.44
C LEU A 240 2.31 12.63 -6.30
N HIS A 241 2.63 12.23 -5.07
CA HIS A 241 3.29 10.95 -4.77
C HIS A 241 2.48 9.73 -5.20
N LEU A 242 1.15 9.86 -5.36
CA LEU A 242 0.32 8.79 -5.88
C LEU A 242 0.67 8.38 -7.32
N SER A 243 1.32 9.25 -8.08
CA SER A 243 1.80 8.94 -9.44
C SER A 243 3.19 8.29 -9.46
N GLY A 244 3.86 8.21 -8.32
CA GLY A 244 5.20 7.62 -8.18
C GLY A 244 5.14 6.10 -8.06
N SER A 245 6.11 5.42 -8.68
CA SER A 245 6.28 3.97 -8.53
C SER A 245 6.57 3.54 -7.09
N GLU A 246 7.07 4.47 -6.27
CA GLU A 246 7.36 4.23 -4.85
C GLU A 246 6.12 3.86 -4.05
N LEU A 247 4.92 4.32 -4.44
CA LEU A 247 3.66 3.86 -3.85
C LEU A 247 3.46 2.37 -4.14
N CYS A 248 3.61 1.96 -5.39
CA CYS A 248 3.45 0.56 -5.80
C CYS A 248 4.47 -0.35 -5.10
N ALA A 249 5.71 0.14 -4.93
CA ALA A 249 6.78 -0.57 -4.26
C ALA A 249 6.46 -0.92 -2.80
N SER A 250 5.51 -0.23 -2.15
CA SER A 250 5.13 -0.58 -0.77
C SER A 250 4.60 -2.00 -0.67
N CYS A 251 3.86 -2.47 -1.68
CA CYS A 251 3.33 -3.84 -1.72
C CYS A 251 4.15 -4.76 -2.65
N HIS A 252 4.71 -4.22 -3.72
CA HIS A 252 5.44 -4.98 -4.75
C HIS A 252 6.96 -5.06 -4.51
N THR A 253 7.40 -4.76 -3.29
CA THR A 253 8.73 -5.12 -2.81
C THR A 253 8.51 -5.86 -1.49
N LEU A 254 8.41 -7.18 -1.59
CA LEU A 254 8.03 -8.04 -0.48
C LEU A 254 9.24 -8.77 0.08
N TYR A 255 9.43 -8.62 1.38
CA TYR A 255 10.34 -9.42 2.18
C TYR A 255 9.52 -10.17 3.22
N THR A 256 9.53 -11.49 3.14
CA THR A 256 8.93 -12.36 4.16
C THR A 256 10.05 -13.05 4.94
N PRO A 257 9.86 -13.26 6.26
CA PRO A 257 10.63 -14.27 6.96
C PRO A 257 10.46 -15.62 6.25
N TYR A 258 11.50 -16.45 6.26
CA TYR A 258 11.45 -17.83 5.78
C TYR A 258 11.65 -18.77 6.97
N VAL A 259 11.09 -19.97 6.87
CA VAL A 259 11.32 -21.10 7.77
C VAL A 259 12.36 -22.06 7.19
#